data_AF-T2J385-F1
#
_entry.id   AF-T2J385-F1
#
_cell.length_a   1.000
_cell.length_b   1.000
_cell.length_c   1.000
_cell.angle_alpha   90.00
_cell.angle_beta   90.00
_cell.angle_gamma   90.00
#
_symmetry.space_group_name_H-M   'P 1'
#
loop_
_entity.id
_entity.type
_entity.pdbx_description
1 polymer ?
#
loop_
_entity_poly.entity_id
_entity_poly.type
_entity_poly.pdbx_seq_one_letter_code
_entity_poly.pdbx_strand_id
1 'polypeptide(L)'
;MALHSLNTLLTFPEQVAWWGLDDNQGLVALDIIGTNDGSLVNAPTWNNNGKIGGSLSFDGIDDYVEISDDDALDFGTGDFSISVWVKTSDQSGTDLILDKRVESSGPVQGYALG
;
A
#
# COMPACT_ATOMS: atom_id res chain seq x y z
N MET A 1 -13.48 -35.61 -18.46
CA MET A 1 -13.00 -34.90 -17.24
C MET A 1 -12.07 -33.81 -17.74
N ALA A 2 -12.63 -32.65 -18.07
CA ALA A 2 -11.98 -31.64 -18.88
C ALA A 2 -11.66 -30.40 -18.04
N LEU A 3 -10.41 -29.96 -18.21
CA LEU A 3 -9.75 -28.71 -17.84
C LEU A 3 -9.83 -28.25 -16.37
N HIS A 4 -8.67 -28.36 -15.73
CA HIS A 4 -8.14 -27.36 -14.81
C HIS A 4 -8.27 -25.98 -15.46
N SER A 5 -9.17 -25.14 -14.92
CA SER A 5 -9.20 -23.72 -15.25
C SER A 5 -7.88 -23.11 -14.78
N LEU A 6 -7.03 -22.73 -15.73
CA LEU A 6 -5.85 -21.92 -15.46
C LEU A 6 -6.32 -20.57 -14.92
N ASN A 7 -6.13 -20.32 -13.63
CA ASN A 7 -6.01 -18.97 -13.12
C ASN A 7 -4.75 -18.39 -13.77
N THR A 8 -4.93 -17.65 -14.86
CA THR A 8 -3.89 -16.81 -15.41
C THR A 8 -3.48 -15.86 -14.29
N LEU A 9 -2.35 -16.13 -13.64
CA LEU A 9 -1.73 -15.19 -12.73
C LEU A 9 -1.45 -13.94 -13.59
N LEU A 10 -2.20 -12.87 -13.35
CA LEU A 10 -1.83 -11.54 -13.82
C LEU A 10 -0.57 -11.16 -13.05
N THR A 11 0.57 -11.68 -13.49
CA THR A 11 1.86 -11.16 -13.06
C THR A 11 2.02 -9.84 -13.79
N PHE A 12 2.06 -8.74 -13.05
CA PHE A 12 2.54 -7.48 -13.57
C PHE A 12 4.07 -7.54 -13.45
N PRO A 13 4.80 -7.90 -14.52
CA PRO A 13 6.24 -8.19 -14.40
C PRO A 13 7.07 -6.98 -13.96
N GLU A 14 6.49 -5.78 -14.02
CA GLU A 14 7.10 -4.53 -13.60
C GLU A 14 6.52 -3.99 -12.27
N GLN A 15 5.64 -4.74 -11.61
CA GLN A 15 5.19 -4.37 -10.28
C GLN A 15 6.36 -4.53 -9.30
N VAL A 16 6.67 -3.47 -8.58
CA VAL A 16 7.83 -3.42 -7.65
C VAL A 16 7.46 -3.80 -6.22
N ALA A 17 6.20 -3.60 -5.82
CA ALA A 17 5.71 -3.90 -4.49
C ALA A 17 4.19 -4.18 -4.50
N TRP A 18 3.72 -4.99 -3.57
CA TRP A 18 2.30 -5.19 -3.28
C TRP A 18 2.05 -5.53 -1.81
N TRP A 19 1.45 -4.58 -1.09
CA TRP A 19 0.88 -4.82 0.23
C TRP A 19 -0.58 -5.24 0.11
N GLY A 20 -0.87 -6.52 0.35
CA GLY A 20 -2.23 -7.08 0.31
C GLY A 20 -3.11 -6.60 1.47
N LEU A 21 -2.48 -6.28 2.60
CA LEU A 21 -3.13 -5.90 3.86
C LEU A 21 -4.11 -6.97 4.40
N ASP A 22 -3.81 -8.24 4.13
CA ASP A 22 -4.61 -9.41 4.53
C ASP A 22 -3.84 -10.44 5.36
N ASP A 23 -2.72 -10.02 5.96
CA ASP A 23 -1.88 -10.83 6.87
C ASP A 23 -2.64 -11.24 8.14
N ASN A 24 -3.67 -10.47 8.51
CA ASN A 24 -4.65 -10.70 9.57
C ASN A 24 -4.09 -10.81 10.99
N GLN A 25 -2.78 -10.69 11.21
CA GLN A 25 -2.12 -10.78 12.51
C GLN A 25 -0.78 -10.01 12.50
N GLY A 26 -0.29 -9.66 13.68
CA GLY A 26 1.01 -9.01 13.84
C GLY A 26 0.99 -7.51 13.54
N LEU A 27 2.20 -6.93 13.43
CA LEU A 27 2.45 -5.50 13.25
C LEU A 27 3.15 -5.20 11.92
N VAL A 28 3.14 -6.15 10.99
CA VAL A 28 3.81 -6.03 9.69
C VAL A 28 2.81 -6.29 8.57
N ALA A 29 2.77 -5.39 7.60
CA ALA A 29 2.11 -5.58 6.31
C ALA A 29 3.15 -6.11 5.32
N LEU A 30 2.97 -7.32 4.82
CA LEU A 30 3.97 -7.94 3.95
C LEU A 30 3.91 -7.39 2.53
N ASP A 31 5.08 -7.13 1.94
CA ASP A 31 5.23 -6.93 0.50
C ASP A 31 5.32 -8.30 -0.20
N ILE A 32 4.26 -8.69 -0.90
CA ILE A 32 4.16 -10.02 -1.53
C ILE A 32 5.07 -10.13 -2.78
N ILE A 33 5.52 -9.01 -3.33
CA ILE A 33 6.34 -8.97 -4.54
C ILE A 33 7.81 -8.75 -4.23
N GLY A 34 8.11 -7.82 -3.32
CA GLY A 34 9.46 -7.39 -2.98
C GLY A 34 9.88 -7.72 -1.55
N THR A 35 10.64 -6.80 -0.96
CA THR A 35 11.14 -6.86 0.43
C THR A 35 10.78 -5.62 1.23
N ASN A 36 9.87 -4.79 0.71
CA ASN A 36 9.50 -3.50 1.30
C ASN A 36 8.40 -3.67 2.35
N ASP A 37 8.57 -4.59 3.30
CA ASP A 37 7.57 -4.83 4.34
C ASP A 37 7.26 -3.55 5.12
N GLY A 38 5.98 -3.31 5.37
CA GLY A 38 5.49 -2.14 6.09
C GLY A 38 5.30 -2.42 7.58
N SER A 39 5.71 -1.50 8.44
CA SER A 39 5.40 -1.51 9.88
C SER A 39 4.09 -0.78 10.15
N LEU A 40 3.18 -1.39 10.90
CA LEU A 40 1.97 -0.72 11.36
C LEU A 40 2.34 0.26 12.49
N VAL A 41 1.97 1.53 12.34
CA VAL A 41 2.25 2.60 13.32
C VAL A 41 0.94 3.13 13.89
N ASN A 42 0.92 3.36 15.21
CA ASN A 42 -0.24 3.82 16.00
C ASN A 42 -1.44 2.85 16.10
N ALA A 43 -1.24 1.62 15.62
CA ALA A 43 -2.15 0.47 15.74
C ALA A 43 -3.40 0.48 14.84
N PRO A 44 -3.24 0.65 13.50
CA PRO A 44 -4.28 0.28 12.57
C PRO A 44 -4.67 -1.20 12.76
N THR A 45 -5.93 -1.51 12.52
CA THR A 45 -6.51 -2.81 12.86
C THR A 45 -6.79 -3.66 11.63
N TRP A 46 -6.45 -4.94 11.71
CA TRP A 46 -6.76 -5.92 10.67
C TRP A 46 -8.28 -6.12 10.53
N ASN A 47 -8.74 -6.18 9.28
CA ASN A 47 -10.14 -6.41 8.93
C ASN A 47 -10.24 -7.46 7.82
N ASN A 48 -10.97 -8.54 8.09
CA ASN A 48 -11.12 -9.66 7.14
C ASN A 48 -12.12 -9.40 6.01
N ASN A 49 -12.73 -8.21 5.95
CA ASN A 49 -13.74 -7.83 4.96
C ASN A 49 -13.20 -6.79 3.98
N GLY A 50 -12.03 -7.07 3.40
CA GLY A 50 -11.40 -6.24 2.39
C GLY A 50 -12.07 -6.35 1.03
N LYS A 51 -11.62 -5.51 0.09
CA LYS A 51 -12.07 -5.60 -1.31
C LYS A 51 -11.54 -6.87 -2.00
N ILE A 52 -10.33 -7.29 -1.65
CA ILE A 52 -9.70 -8.56 -2.02
C ILE A 52 -9.09 -9.10 -0.74
N GLY A 53 -9.55 -10.25 -0.25
CA GLY A 53 -9.08 -10.79 1.04
C GLY A 53 -9.44 -9.87 2.22
N GLY A 54 -8.41 -9.34 2.88
CA GLY A 54 -8.48 -8.42 4.03
C GLY A 54 -8.14 -6.97 3.70
N SER A 55 -8.06 -6.15 4.75
CA SER A 55 -7.64 -4.75 4.70
C SER A 55 -7.16 -4.29 6.09
N LEU A 56 -6.50 -3.13 6.15
CA LEU A 56 -6.34 -2.38 7.40
C LEU A 56 -7.44 -1.33 7.56
N SER A 57 -7.85 -1.10 8.81
CA SER A 57 -8.74 -0.02 9.22
C SER A 57 -7.94 1.00 10.03
N PHE A 58 -8.06 2.25 9.64
CA PHE A 58 -7.34 3.40 10.20
C PHE A 58 -8.36 4.27 10.95
N ASP A 59 -8.00 4.78 12.13
CA ASP A 59 -8.92 5.53 13.00
C ASP A 59 -9.13 6.99 12.60
N GLY A 60 -8.34 7.50 11.65
CA GLY A 60 -8.40 8.87 11.15
C GLY A 60 -7.68 9.90 12.01
N ILE A 61 -6.90 9.47 13.01
CA ILE A 61 -6.12 10.34 13.90
C ILE A 61 -4.65 10.34 13.46
N ASP A 62 -3.98 9.19 13.59
CA ASP A 62 -2.55 9.08 13.32
C ASP A 62 -2.10 7.67 12.90
N ASP A 63 -3.01 6.78 12.52
CA ASP A 63 -2.70 5.45 12.01
C ASP A 63 -2.08 5.49 10.60
N TYR A 64 -1.00 4.73 10.39
CA TYR A 64 -0.43 4.51 9.05
C TYR A 64 0.40 3.22 8.98
N VAL A 65 0.77 2.85 7.76
CA VAL A 65 1.80 1.83 7.48
C VAL A 65 3.06 2.56 7.03
N GLU A 66 4.15 2.39 7.77
CA GLU A 66 5.45 2.93 7.43
C GLU A 66 6.26 1.92 6.64
N ILE A 67 6.75 2.30 5.47
CA ILE A 67 7.68 1.50 4.67
C ILE A 67 9.04 2.19 4.76
N SER A 68 10.08 1.42 5.10
CA SER A 68 11.44 1.96 5.10
C SER A 68 11.83 2.43 3.70
N ASP A 69 12.63 3.49 3.63
CA ASP A 69 13.08 4.01 2.34
C ASP A 69 13.86 2.95 1.55
N ASP A 70 13.52 2.82 0.27
CA ASP A 70 14.12 1.87 -0.67
C ASP A 70 14.13 2.49 -2.08
N ASP A 71 15.27 2.38 -2.75
CA ASP A 71 15.51 2.88 -4.11
C ASP A 71 14.53 2.27 -5.13
N ALA A 72 14.00 1.05 -4.88
CA ALA A 72 13.01 0.41 -5.74
C ALA A 72 11.66 1.15 -5.76
N LEU A 73 11.40 1.99 -4.77
CA LEU A 73 10.21 2.85 -4.70
C LEU A 73 10.49 4.26 -5.27
N ASP A 74 11.71 4.54 -5.72
CA ASP A 74 12.07 5.81 -6.36
C ASP A 74 11.84 5.73 -7.88
N PHE A 75 10.64 6.09 -8.33
CA PHE A 75 10.27 6.03 -9.76
C PHE A 75 11.07 6.98 -10.68
N GLY A 76 11.94 7.82 -10.12
CA GLY A 76 12.82 8.72 -10.88
C GLY A 76 12.05 9.66 -11.81
N THR A 77 12.48 9.75 -13.07
CA THR A 77 11.83 10.58 -14.10
C THR A 77 10.98 9.78 -15.09
N GLY A 78 10.81 8.47 -14.84
CA GLY A 78 10.02 7.59 -15.70
C GLY A 78 8.53 7.68 -15.40
N ASP A 79 7.73 7.10 -16.30
CA ASP A 79 6.31 6.90 -16.03
C ASP A 79 6.15 5.76 -15.00
N PHE A 80 5.18 5.92 -14.09
CA PHE A 80 4.83 4.89 -13.12
C PHE A 80 3.32 4.87 -12.89
N SER A 81 2.85 3.85 -12.18
CA SER A 81 1.44 3.72 -11.80
C SER A 81 1.32 3.18 -10.38
N ILE A 82 0.36 3.72 -9.64
CA ILE A 82 -0.03 3.26 -8.32
C ILE A 82 -1.51 2.90 -8.37
N SER A 83 -1.87 1.76 -7.78
CA SER A 83 -3.26 1.32 -7.67
C SER A 83 -3.55 0.88 -6.24
N VAL A 84 -4.71 1.26 -5.71
CA VAL A 84 -5.09 0.98 -4.32
C VAL A 84 -6.61 0.86 -4.20
N TRP A 85 -7.06 0.03 -3.26
CA TRP A 85 -8.45 -0.04 -2.82
C TRP A 85 -8.61 0.75 -1.52
N VAL A 86 -9.45 1.78 -1.55
CA VAL A 86 -9.73 2.61 -0.38
C VAL A 86 -11.23 2.62 -0.12
N LYS A 87 -11.60 2.56 1.17
CA LYS A 87 -12.96 2.78 1.64
C LYS A 87 -12.92 3.79 2.77
N THR A 88 -13.44 4.99 2.52
CA THR A 88 -13.60 6.02 3.54
C THR A 88 -15.04 6.03 4.08
N SER A 89 -15.18 6.35 5.36
CA SER A 89 -16.46 6.72 5.98
C SER A 89 -16.56 8.22 6.27
N ASP A 90 -15.42 8.92 6.27
CA ASP A 90 -15.41 10.38 6.38
C ASP A 90 -15.75 10.99 5.01
N GLN A 91 -16.50 12.07 5.05
CA GLN A 91 -16.90 12.83 3.85
C GLN A 91 -16.37 14.26 3.91
N SER A 92 -15.51 14.56 4.88
CA SER A 92 -14.95 15.88 5.13
C SER A 92 -13.43 15.85 5.02
N GLY A 93 -12.85 16.92 4.48
CA GLY A 93 -11.41 17.04 4.34
C GLY A 93 -10.82 16.31 3.14
N THR A 94 -9.50 16.16 3.16
CA THR A 94 -8.70 15.42 2.18
C THR A 94 -7.80 14.49 2.97
N ASP A 95 -7.96 13.19 2.75
CA ASP A 95 -7.15 12.16 3.39
C ASP A 95 -6.00 11.76 2.47
N LEU A 96 -4.79 11.71 3.04
CA LEU A 96 -3.61 11.24 2.33
C LEU A 96 -3.64 9.72 2.26
N ILE A 97 -3.63 9.16 1.06
CA ILE A 97 -3.66 7.71 0.83
C ILE A 97 -2.24 7.13 0.81
N LEU A 98 -1.29 7.86 0.22
CA LEU A 98 0.11 7.47 0.14
C LEU A 98 0.98 8.72 0.09
N ASP A 99 2.12 8.68 0.80
CA ASP A 99 3.14 9.72 0.76
C ASP A 99 4.53 9.09 0.72
N LYS A 100 5.30 9.44 -0.32
CA LYS A 100 6.75 9.25 -0.36
C LYS A 100 7.39 10.55 -0.80
N ARG A 101 7.17 11.60 -0.01
CA ARG A 101 7.79 12.90 -0.20
C ARG A 101 8.91 13.09 0.81
N VAL A 102 9.99 13.72 0.36
CA VAL A 102 11.08 14.16 1.23
C VAL A 102 10.86 15.63 1.58
N GLU A 103 10.53 15.86 2.84
CA GLU A 103 10.45 17.20 3.42
C GLU A 103 11.86 17.67 3.80
N SER A 104 12.57 18.22 2.81
CA SER A 104 13.86 18.91 3.04
C SER A 104 13.64 20.41 3.13
N SER A 105 14.66 21.17 3.57
CA SER A 105 14.62 22.65 3.53
C SER A 105 14.52 23.25 2.11
N GLY A 106 14.48 22.41 1.07
CA GLY A 106 14.29 22.79 -0.34
C GLY A 106 12.89 22.45 -0.85
N PRO A 107 12.69 22.45 -2.18
CA PRO A 107 11.45 21.98 -2.78
C PRO A 107 11.13 20.55 -2.37
N VAL A 108 9.86 20.28 -2.12
CA VAL A 108 9.36 18.92 -1.85
C VAL A 108 9.66 18.05 -3.07
N GLN A 109 10.27 16.89 -2.83
CA GLN A 109 10.61 15.89 -3.85
C GLN A 109 9.83 14.61 -3.56
N GLY A 110 9.54 13.81 -4.59
CA GLY A 110 8.82 12.55 -4.47
C GLY A 110 7.39 12.62 -4.98
N TYR A 111 6.51 11.76 -4.45
CA TYR A 111 5.14 11.61 -4.93
C TYR A 111 4.16 11.36 -3.78
N ALA A 112 2.90 11.73 -3.99
CA ALA A 112 1.80 11.47 -3.07
C ALA A 112 0.50 11.23 -3.83
N LEU A 113 -0.40 10.47 -3.22
CA LEU A 113 -1.77 10.25 -3.67
C LEU A 113 -2.72 10.66 -2.54
N GLY A 114 -3.66 11.55 -2.82
CA GLY A 114 -4.71 11.99 -1.90
C GLY A 114 -6.05 12.15 -2.59
#